data_AF-A0A357WXW3-F1
#
_entry.id   AF-A0A357WXW3-F1
#
_cell.length_a   1.000
_cell.length_b   1.000
_cell.length_c   1.000
_cell.angle_alpha   90.00
_cell.angle_beta   90.00
_cell.angle_gamma   90.00
#
_symmetry.space_group_name_H-M   'P 1'
#
loop_
_entity.id
_entity.type
_entity.pdbx_description
1 polymer ?
#
loop_
_entity_poly.entity_id
_entity_poly.type
_entity_poly.pdbx_seq_one_letter_code
_entity_poly.pdbx_strand_id
1 'polypeptide(L)'
;KFHVYYMTVSGHLNYTFTGNYIAYKNKELVDHLPNSDAAKAYLACNIELDRALELLIQRLEAAGVAENTVIAMSADHYPYGLTNRQISELAGHEVEENFELYKSSFILWKKGMKPVTIEKPCSSLDIIPTLSNLFGLEFDSRLLMGRDILSDAPPLVIFSNRSWITDKARYNAPKNKTENLADKELPED
;
A
#
# COMPACT_ATOMS: atom_id res chain seq x y z
N LYS A 1 14.75 -23.01 -1.47
CA LYS A 1 13.71 -21.97 -1.31
C LYS A 1 14.23 -20.94 -0.33
N PHE A 2 14.04 -19.65 -0.57
CA PHE A 2 14.46 -18.58 0.33
C PHE A 2 13.29 -17.62 0.54
N HIS A 3 13.34 -16.88 1.64
CA HIS A 3 12.51 -15.71 1.89
C HIS A 3 13.44 -14.59 2.33
N VAL A 4 13.33 -13.44 1.67
CA VAL A 4 14.14 -12.25 1.99
C VAL A 4 13.19 -11.09 2.19
N TYR A 5 13.43 -10.32 3.24
CA TYR A 5 12.70 -9.11 3.57
C TYR A 5 13.61 -7.91 3.36
N TYR A 6 13.13 -6.94 2.56
CA TYR A 6 13.80 -5.66 2.36
C TYR A 6 12.91 -4.54 2.89
N MET A 7 13.48 -3.65 3.68
CA MET A 7 12.86 -2.40 4.09
C MET A 7 13.60 -1.27 3.38
N THR A 8 12.91 -0.54 2.51
CA THR A 8 13.50 0.60 1.80
C THR A 8 13.53 1.82 2.71
N VAL A 9 14.42 2.78 2.43
CA VAL A 9 14.62 3.97 3.28
C VAL A 9 14.62 5.28 2.50
N SER A 10 14.78 5.25 1.18
CA SER A 10 14.86 6.45 0.34
C SER A 10 13.61 7.34 0.44
N GLY A 11 12.44 6.73 0.70
CA GLY A 11 11.13 7.38 0.88
C GLY A 11 10.88 8.00 2.26
N HIS A 12 11.85 7.94 3.19
CA HIS A 12 11.66 8.38 4.57
C HIS A 12 11.44 9.90 4.69
N LEU A 13 10.82 10.32 5.80
CA LEU A 13 10.31 11.68 6.04
C LEU A 13 11.37 12.80 5.94
N ASN A 14 10.93 14.05 6.17
CA ASN A 14 11.67 15.30 5.93
C ASN A 14 11.71 15.70 4.46
N TYR A 15 10.53 15.68 3.81
CA TYR A 15 10.35 15.97 2.38
C TYR A 15 10.68 17.43 2.03
N THR A 16 11.97 17.74 1.93
CA THR A 16 12.52 19.04 1.58
C THR A 16 13.75 18.86 0.71
N PHE A 17 14.02 19.80 -0.18
CA PHE A 17 15.20 19.76 -1.05
C PHE A 17 16.50 20.22 -0.37
N THR A 18 16.45 20.60 0.92
CA THR A 18 17.61 21.03 1.71
C THR A 18 17.97 20.02 2.80
N GLY A 19 16.97 19.38 3.43
CA GLY A 19 17.15 18.46 4.54
C GLY A 19 17.11 16.97 4.17
N ASN A 20 16.72 16.62 2.94
CA ASN A 20 16.70 15.24 2.46
C ASN A 20 17.56 15.10 1.20
N TYR A 21 18.65 14.34 1.33
CA TYR A 21 19.61 14.11 0.26
C TYR A 21 18.99 13.43 -0.97
N ILE A 22 18.08 12.48 -0.77
CA ILE A 22 17.44 11.78 -1.89
C ILE A 22 16.51 12.72 -2.66
N ALA A 23 15.72 13.52 -1.95
CA ALA A 23 14.90 14.55 -2.58
C ALA A 23 15.77 15.53 -3.39
N TYR A 24 16.86 16.02 -2.80
CA TYR A 24 17.81 16.91 -3.50
C TYR A 24 18.40 16.27 -4.75
N LYS A 25 18.90 15.03 -4.64
CA LYS A 25 19.48 14.26 -5.75
C LYS A 25 18.54 14.16 -6.95
N ASN A 26 17.24 14.00 -6.71
CA ASN A 26 16.22 13.80 -7.75
C ASN A 26 15.39 15.06 -8.05
N LYS A 27 15.78 16.23 -7.54
CA LYS A 27 14.98 17.47 -7.66
C LYS A 27 14.63 17.82 -9.10
N GLU A 28 15.59 17.78 -10.00
CA GLU A 28 15.40 18.17 -11.40
C GLU A 28 14.32 17.32 -12.11
N LEU A 29 14.11 16.08 -11.66
CA LEU A 29 13.14 15.16 -12.24
C LEU A 29 11.70 15.52 -11.90
N VAL A 30 11.47 16.33 -10.86
CA VAL A 30 10.13 16.69 -10.36
C VAL A 30 9.85 18.20 -10.43
N ASP A 31 10.84 19.01 -10.85
CA ASP A 31 10.75 20.48 -10.78
C ASP A 31 9.62 21.04 -11.64
N HIS A 32 9.36 20.38 -12.77
CA HIS A 32 8.31 20.71 -13.74
C HIS A 32 6.87 20.47 -13.24
N LEU A 33 6.70 19.73 -12.15
CA LEU A 33 5.37 19.41 -11.62
C LEU A 33 4.71 20.67 -11.02
N PRO A 34 3.37 20.78 -11.05
CA PRO A 34 2.67 21.93 -10.47
C PRO A 34 2.56 21.88 -8.94
N ASN A 35 3.05 20.81 -8.31
CA ASN A 35 2.86 20.55 -6.89
C ASN A 35 3.74 21.43 -5.97
N SER A 36 3.40 21.50 -4.69
CA SER A 36 4.23 22.11 -3.64
C SER A 36 5.58 21.42 -3.48
N ASP A 37 6.57 22.14 -2.95
CA ASP A 37 7.93 21.61 -2.77
C ASP A 37 7.99 20.32 -1.95
N ALA A 38 7.16 20.20 -0.91
CA ALA A 38 7.12 18.98 -0.09
C ALA A 38 6.54 17.78 -0.85
N ALA A 39 5.46 18.00 -1.61
CA ALA A 39 4.88 16.98 -2.48
C ALA A 39 5.87 16.55 -3.58
N LYS A 40 6.56 17.50 -4.21
CA LYS A 40 7.66 17.22 -5.16
C LYS A 40 8.79 16.44 -4.50
N ALA A 41 9.22 16.83 -3.30
CA ALA A 41 10.27 16.14 -2.57
C ALA A 41 9.87 14.70 -2.20
N TYR A 42 8.61 14.47 -1.83
CA TYR A 42 8.06 13.12 -1.63
C TYR A 42 8.17 12.26 -2.89
N LEU A 43 7.77 12.79 -4.05
CA LEU A 43 7.90 12.09 -5.34
C LEU A 43 9.37 11.83 -5.68
N ALA A 44 10.25 12.83 -5.51
CA ALA A 44 11.68 12.71 -5.76
C ALA A 44 12.35 11.61 -4.91
N CYS A 45 11.92 11.45 -3.66
CA CYS A 45 12.37 10.36 -2.79
C CYS A 45 11.98 8.97 -3.33
N ASN A 46 10.75 8.84 -3.82
CA ASN A 46 10.21 7.56 -4.28
C ASN A 46 10.72 7.13 -5.67
N ILE A 47 11.33 8.02 -6.45
CA ILE A 47 12.04 7.66 -7.70
C ILE A 47 13.13 6.61 -7.43
N GLU A 48 13.79 6.64 -6.26
CA GLU A 48 14.80 5.62 -5.94
C GLU A 48 14.19 4.25 -5.68
N LEU A 49 12.97 4.16 -5.15
CA LEU A 49 12.26 2.90 -5.02
C LEU A 49 11.97 2.31 -6.41
N ASP A 50 11.43 3.13 -7.31
CA ASP A 50 11.10 2.73 -8.69
C ASP A 50 12.35 2.21 -9.43
N ARG A 51 13.44 2.97 -9.42
CA ARG A 51 14.73 2.55 -10.00
C ARG A 51 15.32 1.30 -9.34
N ALA A 52 15.18 1.16 -8.02
CA ALA A 52 15.67 -0.01 -7.30
C ALA A 52 14.88 -1.27 -7.69
N LEU A 53 13.57 -1.16 -7.92
CA LEU A 53 12.73 -2.26 -8.41
C LEU A 53 13.08 -2.64 -9.84
N GLU A 54 13.28 -1.64 -10.73
CA GLU A 54 13.76 -1.89 -12.09
C GLU A 54 15.09 -2.67 -12.07
N LEU A 55 16.06 -2.18 -11.30
CA LEU A 55 17.36 -2.82 -11.16
C LEU A 55 17.24 -4.23 -10.56
N LEU A 56 16.40 -4.43 -9.54
CA LEU A 56 16.16 -5.74 -8.94
C LEU A 56 15.62 -6.72 -10.00
N ILE A 57 14.61 -6.32 -10.77
CA ILE A 57 14.04 -7.15 -11.83
C ILE A 57 15.10 -7.50 -12.88
N GLN A 58 15.85 -6.51 -13.38
CA GLN A 58 16.94 -6.74 -14.35
C GLN A 58 17.98 -7.74 -13.82
N ARG A 59 18.34 -7.65 -12.53
CA ARG A 59 19.30 -8.57 -11.90
C ARG A 59 18.74 -9.98 -11.75
N LEU A 60 17.46 -10.12 -11.38
CA LEU A 60 16.78 -11.42 -11.30
C LEU A 60 16.67 -12.09 -12.68
N GLU A 61 16.43 -11.30 -13.74
CA GLU A 61 16.40 -11.77 -15.12
C GLU A 61 17.78 -12.22 -15.61
N ALA A 62 18.80 -11.40 -15.39
CA ALA A 62 20.18 -11.73 -15.75
C ALA A 62 20.71 -12.97 -15.02
N ALA A 63 20.25 -13.21 -13.79
CA ALA A 63 20.56 -14.41 -13.02
C ALA A 63 19.71 -15.64 -13.42
N GLY A 64 18.73 -15.48 -14.31
CA GLY A 64 17.86 -16.57 -14.77
C GLY A 64 16.85 -17.07 -13.73
N VAL A 65 16.56 -16.29 -12.68
CA VAL A 65 15.69 -16.69 -11.55
C VAL A 65 14.37 -15.92 -11.46
N ALA A 66 14.16 -14.91 -12.33
CA ALA A 66 12.96 -14.07 -12.31
C ALA A 66 11.64 -14.86 -12.43
N GLU A 67 11.59 -15.88 -13.28
CA GLU A 67 10.39 -16.75 -13.47
C GLU A 67 10.04 -17.58 -12.22
N ASN A 68 10.97 -17.73 -11.27
CA ASN A 68 10.79 -18.48 -10.03
C ASN A 68 10.81 -17.57 -8.80
N THR A 69 10.74 -16.24 -9.00
CA THR A 69 10.76 -15.25 -7.93
C THR A 69 9.43 -14.52 -7.88
N VAL A 70 8.85 -14.45 -6.69
CA VAL A 70 7.67 -13.62 -6.40
C VAL A 70 8.12 -12.43 -5.56
N ILE A 71 7.70 -11.23 -5.96
CA ILE A 71 7.91 -9.99 -5.23
C ILE A 71 6.57 -9.59 -4.61
N ALA A 72 6.51 -9.54 -3.29
CA ALA A 72 5.37 -9.04 -2.53
C ALA A 72 5.77 -7.68 -1.95
N MET A 73 5.13 -6.60 -2.41
CA MET A 73 5.43 -5.23 -2.02
C MET A 73 4.21 -4.59 -1.35
N SER A 74 4.41 -4.01 -0.19
CA SER A 74 3.38 -3.28 0.56
C SER A 74 3.96 -1.98 1.09
N ALA A 75 3.15 -0.94 1.14
CA ALA A 75 3.50 0.27 1.87
C ALA A 75 3.34 0.01 3.38
N ASP A 76 4.26 0.55 4.17
CA ASP A 76 4.23 0.46 5.63
C ASP A 76 3.20 1.42 6.25
N HIS A 77 3.10 2.64 5.73
CA HIS A 77 2.15 3.65 6.18
C HIS A 77 1.91 4.76 5.14
N TYR A 78 0.94 5.64 5.41
CA TYR A 78 0.72 6.90 4.68
C TYR A 78 1.87 7.89 4.92
N PRO A 79 2.12 8.88 4.05
CA PRO A 79 3.27 9.78 4.19
C PRO A 79 3.07 10.84 5.28
N TYR A 80 3.15 10.45 6.56
CA TYR A 80 2.89 11.32 7.73
C TYR A 80 3.79 12.57 7.83
N GLY A 81 4.88 12.64 7.06
CA GLY A 81 5.69 13.84 6.92
C GLY A 81 5.05 14.94 6.06
N LEU A 82 3.94 14.65 5.39
CA LEU A 82 3.14 15.60 4.62
C LEU A 82 1.89 16.01 5.40
N THR A 83 1.46 17.25 5.20
CA THR A 83 0.15 17.73 5.66
C THR A 83 -0.96 17.11 4.81
N ASN A 84 -2.21 17.04 5.32
CA ASN A 84 -3.35 16.58 4.53
C ASN A 84 -3.46 17.37 3.21
N ARG A 85 -3.28 18.70 3.22
CA ARG A 85 -3.30 19.51 2.00
C ARG A 85 -2.30 19.02 0.94
N GLN A 86 -1.10 18.63 1.35
CA GLN A 86 -0.06 18.12 0.43
C GLN A 86 -0.37 16.70 -0.05
N ILE A 87 -0.96 15.86 0.80
CA ILE A 87 -1.43 14.52 0.42
C ILE A 87 -2.59 14.65 -0.59
N SER A 88 -3.54 15.54 -0.32
CA SER A 88 -4.67 15.86 -1.20
C SER A 88 -4.22 16.43 -2.54
N GLU A 89 -3.18 17.25 -2.53
CA GLU A 89 -2.54 17.75 -3.75
C GLU A 89 -1.95 16.60 -4.60
N LEU A 90 -1.35 15.59 -3.98
CA LEU A 90 -0.87 14.39 -4.68
C LEU A 90 -2.02 13.50 -5.16
N ALA A 91 -3.10 13.40 -4.39
CA ALA A 91 -4.27 12.60 -4.72
C ALA A 91 -5.14 13.22 -5.83
N GLY A 92 -5.13 14.56 -5.96
CA GLY A 92 -5.97 15.31 -6.89
C GLY A 92 -7.36 15.67 -6.32
N HIS A 93 -7.62 15.34 -5.05
CA HIS A 93 -8.86 15.64 -4.33
C HIS A 93 -8.60 15.71 -2.82
N GLU A 94 -9.56 16.23 -2.05
CA GLU A 94 -9.46 16.27 -0.59
C GLU A 94 -9.54 14.86 0.00
N VAL A 95 -8.47 14.41 0.66
CA VAL A 95 -8.35 13.07 1.23
C VAL A 95 -9.05 12.98 2.58
N GLU A 96 -9.93 11.99 2.72
CA GLU A 96 -10.63 11.70 3.97
C GLU A 96 -9.70 11.08 5.03
N GLU A 97 -9.65 11.66 6.23
CA GLU A 97 -8.62 11.34 7.23
C GLU A 97 -8.81 10.03 7.99
N ASN A 98 -10.02 9.45 8.02
CA ASN A 98 -10.30 8.27 8.85
C ASN A 98 -10.03 6.95 8.14
N PHE A 99 -10.35 6.87 6.84
CA PHE A 99 -10.24 5.66 6.04
C PHE A 99 -9.30 5.84 4.87
N GLU A 100 -9.54 6.88 4.06
CA GLU A 100 -8.84 7.06 2.79
C GLU A 100 -7.36 7.38 2.98
N LEU A 101 -7.03 8.18 3.99
CA LEU A 101 -5.65 8.50 4.35
C LEU A 101 -4.76 7.25 4.49
N TYR A 102 -5.33 6.14 4.96
CA TYR A 102 -4.61 4.88 5.17
C TYR A 102 -4.71 3.92 3.99
N LYS A 103 -5.38 4.31 2.90
CA LYS A 103 -5.48 3.49 1.69
C LYS A 103 -4.10 3.38 1.04
N SER A 104 -3.63 2.16 0.87
CA SER A 104 -2.38 1.83 0.17
C SER A 104 -2.58 0.64 -0.75
N SER A 105 -1.52 0.25 -1.45
CA SER A 105 -1.53 -0.88 -2.38
C SER A 105 -0.66 -2.02 -1.88
N PHE A 106 -1.17 -3.25 -2.01
CA PHE A 106 -0.36 -4.46 -1.97
C PHE A 106 -0.17 -4.96 -3.39
N ILE A 107 1.09 -5.04 -3.83
CA ILE A 107 1.46 -5.49 -5.17
C ILE A 107 2.13 -6.85 -5.04
N LEU A 108 1.54 -7.84 -5.69
CA LEU A 108 2.17 -9.14 -5.89
C LEU A 108 2.62 -9.23 -7.35
N TRP A 109 3.90 -9.49 -7.57
CA TRP A 109 4.49 -9.56 -8.90
C TRP A 109 5.26 -10.86 -9.09
N LYS A 110 5.15 -11.43 -10.29
CA LYS A 110 5.98 -12.52 -10.79
C LYS A 110 6.09 -12.35 -12.30
N LYS A 111 7.27 -12.64 -12.87
CA LYS A 111 7.44 -12.62 -14.33
C LYS A 111 6.42 -13.53 -15.02
N GLY A 112 5.80 -13.02 -16.10
CA GLY A 112 4.80 -13.73 -16.89
C GLY A 112 3.41 -13.89 -16.25
N MET A 113 3.16 -13.32 -15.07
CA MET A 113 1.86 -13.41 -14.41
C MET A 113 0.79 -12.60 -15.15
N LYS A 114 -0.41 -13.16 -15.32
CA LYS A 114 -1.58 -12.38 -15.79
C LYS A 114 -2.05 -11.46 -14.66
N PRO A 115 -2.18 -10.15 -14.89
CA PRO A 115 -2.60 -9.23 -13.85
C PRO A 115 -4.06 -9.46 -13.47
N VAL A 116 -4.35 -9.31 -12.18
CA VAL A 116 -5.69 -9.22 -11.62
C VAL A 116 -5.73 -8.04 -10.67
N THR A 117 -6.83 -7.29 -10.66
CA THR A 117 -7.05 -6.19 -9.73
C THR A 117 -8.04 -6.64 -8.68
N ILE A 118 -7.66 -6.50 -7.41
CA ILE A 118 -8.53 -6.80 -6.27
C ILE A 118 -8.90 -5.47 -5.59
N GLU A 119 -10.17 -5.08 -5.70
CA GLU A 119 -10.73 -3.88 -5.05
C GLU A 119 -11.30 -4.17 -3.65
N LYS A 120 -11.31 -5.46 -3.25
CA LYS A 120 -11.76 -5.90 -1.93
C LYS A 120 -10.95 -5.19 -0.84
N PRO A 121 -11.57 -4.56 0.17
CA PRO A 121 -10.84 -4.00 1.31
C PRO A 121 -9.98 -5.06 1.98
N CYS A 122 -8.70 -4.74 2.19
CA CYS A 122 -7.73 -5.60 2.85
C CYS A 122 -6.75 -4.76 3.66
N SER A 123 -5.95 -5.44 4.47
CA SER A 123 -4.98 -4.87 5.40
C SER A 123 -3.63 -5.58 5.29
N SER A 124 -2.59 -4.99 5.87
CA SER A 124 -1.27 -5.63 5.93
C SER A 124 -1.27 -6.98 6.67
N LEU A 125 -2.24 -7.21 7.57
CA LEU A 125 -2.39 -8.49 8.28
C LEU A 125 -2.80 -9.63 7.35
N ASP A 126 -3.42 -9.32 6.22
CA ASP A 126 -3.92 -10.27 5.23
C ASP A 126 -2.81 -10.83 4.33
N ILE A 127 -1.63 -10.21 4.33
CA ILE A 127 -0.50 -10.59 3.46
C ILE A 127 0.01 -12.00 3.79
N ILE A 128 0.28 -12.29 5.06
CA ILE A 128 0.82 -13.61 5.49
C ILE A 128 -0.10 -14.77 5.11
N PRO A 129 -1.41 -14.77 5.45
CA PRO A 129 -2.29 -15.87 5.06
C PRO A 129 -2.44 -15.97 3.54
N THR A 130 -2.48 -14.86 2.81
CA THR A 130 -2.52 -14.85 1.33
C THR A 130 -1.30 -15.54 0.73
N LEU A 131 -0.09 -15.15 1.15
CA LEU A 131 1.14 -15.76 0.64
C LEU A 131 1.29 -17.23 1.07
N SER A 132 0.86 -17.56 2.29
CA SER A 132 0.92 -18.93 2.81
C SER A 132 0.03 -19.87 1.99
N ASN A 133 -1.21 -19.45 1.69
CA ASN A 133 -2.10 -20.20 0.82
C ASN A 133 -1.55 -20.31 -0.61
N LEU A 134 -1.07 -19.21 -1.19
CA LEU A 134 -0.53 -19.19 -2.55
C LEU A 134 0.66 -20.15 -2.73
N PHE A 135 1.52 -20.27 -1.72
CA PHE A 135 2.68 -21.14 -1.74
C PHE A 135 2.43 -22.55 -1.18
N GLY A 136 1.20 -22.85 -0.76
CA GLY A 136 0.84 -24.14 -0.16
C GLY A 136 1.61 -24.44 1.13
N LEU A 137 1.85 -23.42 1.96
CA LEU A 137 2.50 -23.58 3.26
C LEU A 137 1.48 -24.10 4.28
N GLU A 138 1.92 -24.96 5.20
CA GLU A 138 1.11 -25.34 6.35
C GLU A 138 1.18 -24.25 7.43
N PHE A 139 0.01 -23.78 7.89
CA PHE A 139 -0.11 -22.84 9.00
C PHE A 139 -1.44 -23.02 9.74
N ASP A 140 -1.49 -22.62 11.01
CA ASP A 140 -2.73 -22.59 11.78
C ASP A 140 -3.41 -21.22 11.61
N SER A 141 -4.50 -21.19 10.86
CA SER A 141 -5.25 -19.97 10.57
C SER A 141 -5.81 -19.29 11.83
N ARG A 142 -5.96 -20.01 12.95
CA ARG A 142 -6.44 -19.44 14.22
C ARG A 142 -5.42 -18.51 14.88
N LEU A 143 -4.15 -18.59 14.45
CA LEU A 143 -3.06 -17.76 14.97
C LEU A 143 -2.82 -16.49 14.14
N LEU A 144 -3.52 -16.34 13.02
CA LEU A 144 -3.40 -15.18 12.13
C LEU A 144 -4.70 -14.38 12.16
N MET A 145 -4.59 -13.07 12.38
CA MET A 145 -5.75 -12.18 12.43
C MET A 145 -6.27 -11.82 11.03
N GLY A 146 -5.39 -11.82 10.03
CA GLY A 146 -5.75 -11.55 8.65
C GLY A 146 -6.40 -12.73 7.95
N ARG A 147 -6.91 -12.48 6.76
CA ARG A 147 -7.57 -13.44 5.88
C ARG A 147 -6.95 -13.40 4.50
N ASP A 148 -7.06 -14.50 3.77
CA ASP A 148 -6.57 -14.54 2.39
C ASP A 148 -7.35 -13.56 1.49
N ILE A 149 -6.63 -12.62 0.88
CA ILE A 149 -7.16 -11.60 -0.03
C ILE A 149 -7.83 -12.25 -1.24
N LEU A 150 -7.36 -13.42 -1.67
CA LEU A 150 -7.88 -14.15 -2.84
C LEU A 150 -9.06 -15.07 -2.51
N SER A 151 -9.43 -15.21 -1.23
CA SER A 151 -10.58 -16.01 -0.82
C SER A 151 -11.91 -15.29 -0.99
N ASP A 152 -13.00 -16.06 -1.07
CA ASP A 152 -14.38 -15.58 -1.09
C ASP A 152 -14.89 -15.10 0.29
N ALA A 153 -14.04 -15.09 1.32
CA ALA A 153 -14.42 -14.63 2.64
C ALA A 153 -14.76 -13.13 2.63
N PRO A 154 -15.82 -12.70 3.33
CA PRO A 154 -16.16 -11.29 3.45
C PRO A 154 -14.97 -10.47 4.02
N PRO A 155 -14.63 -9.33 3.39
CA PRO A 155 -13.56 -8.48 3.87
C PRO A 155 -13.93 -7.78 5.17
N LEU A 156 -12.93 -7.57 6.01
CA LEU A 156 -13.05 -6.77 7.20
C LEU A 156 -11.69 -6.16 7.51
N VAL A 157 -11.63 -4.83 7.53
CA VAL A 157 -10.47 -4.08 7.98
C VAL A 157 -10.86 -3.29 9.21
N ILE A 158 -10.10 -3.45 10.29
CA ILE A 158 -10.29 -2.74 11.56
C ILE A 158 -9.12 -1.79 11.76
N PHE A 159 -9.44 -0.52 11.99
CA PHE A 159 -8.49 0.56 12.21
C PHE A 159 -8.15 0.68 13.69
N SER A 160 -7.00 1.29 14.00
CA SER A 160 -6.54 1.49 15.39
C SER A 160 -7.52 2.28 16.26
N ASN A 161 -8.27 3.20 15.65
CA ASN A 161 -9.31 3.98 16.31
C ASN A 161 -10.66 3.25 16.46
N ARG A 162 -10.70 1.95 16.17
CA ARG A 162 -11.90 1.08 16.20
C ARG A 162 -12.92 1.36 15.10
N SER A 163 -12.60 2.22 14.13
CA SER A 163 -13.34 2.25 12.86
C SER A 163 -13.16 0.94 12.10
N TRP A 164 -14.11 0.59 11.26
CA TRP A 164 -13.99 -0.59 10.40
C TRP A 164 -14.61 -0.36 9.03
N ILE A 165 -14.18 -1.14 8.04
CA ILE A 165 -14.71 -1.13 6.68
C ILE A 165 -14.81 -2.56 6.13
N THR A 166 -15.89 -2.80 5.40
CA THR A 166 -16.14 -3.99 4.58
C THR A 166 -16.42 -3.55 3.14
N ASP A 167 -16.76 -4.48 2.26
CA ASP A 167 -17.28 -4.22 0.91
C ASP A 167 -18.71 -3.64 0.91
N LYS A 168 -19.39 -3.62 2.07
CA LYS A 168 -20.80 -3.24 2.18
C LYS A 168 -21.04 -2.01 3.05
N ALA A 169 -20.20 -1.78 4.06
CA ALA A 169 -20.38 -0.68 4.98
C ALA A 169 -19.05 -0.26 5.62
N ARG A 170 -19.03 0.94 6.18
CA ARG A 170 -17.95 1.39 7.08
C ARG A 170 -18.53 2.08 8.29
N TYR A 171 -17.88 1.92 9.43
CA TYR A 171 -18.20 2.61 10.67
C TYR A 171 -17.07 3.53 11.07
N ASN A 172 -17.34 4.83 11.16
CA ASN A 172 -16.42 5.84 11.65
C ASN A 172 -16.63 6.02 13.16
N ALA A 173 -15.71 5.46 13.96
CA ALA A 173 -15.82 5.50 15.42
C ALA A 173 -15.75 6.92 15.99
N PRO A 174 -14.84 7.81 15.55
CA PRO A 174 -14.81 9.21 16.03
C PRO A 174 -16.11 9.98 15.79
N LYS A 175 -16.78 9.74 14.66
CA LYS A 175 -18.05 10.41 14.29
C LYS A 175 -19.29 9.65 14.76
N ASN A 176 -19.11 8.45 15.34
CA ASN A 176 -20.20 7.53 15.68
C ASN A 176 -21.21 7.34 14.54
N LYS A 177 -20.71 7.05 13.34
CA LYS A 177 -21.53 7.00 12.11
C LYS A 177 -21.24 5.76 11.30
N THR A 178 -22.29 5.06 10.89
CA THR A 178 -22.23 3.98 9.89
C THR A 178 -22.63 4.53 8.53
N GLU A 179 -21.88 4.16 7.50
CA GLU A 179 -22.12 4.53 6.11
C GLU A 179 -22.28 3.26 5.28
N ASN A 180 -23.34 3.22 4.49
CA ASN A 180 -23.57 2.15 3.52
C ASN A 180 -22.70 2.38 2.29
N LEU A 181 -21.96 1.35 1.88
CA LEU A 181 -21.14 1.33 0.67
C LEU A 181 -21.76 0.45 -0.42
N ALA A 182 -22.78 -0.34 -0.09
CA ALA A 182 -23.51 -1.15 -1.06
C ALA A 182 -24.61 -0.32 -1.73
N ASP A 183 -24.92 -0.65 -2.99
CA ASP A 183 -26.07 -0.11 -3.73
C ASP A 183 -27.45 -0.57 -3.17
N LYS A 184 -27.46 -1.24 -2.02
CA LYS A 184 -28.67 -1.78 -1.35
C LYS A 184 -28.69 -1.33 0.10
N GLU A 185 -29.85 -0.94 0.60
CA GLU A 185 -30.03 -0.58 2.01
C GLU A 185 -29.51 -1.67 2.95
N LEU A 186 -28.82 -1.23 4.01
CA LEU A 186 -28.41 -2.12 5.08
C LEU A 186 -29.67 -2.58 5.84
N PRO A 187 -29.71 -3.82 6.35
CA PRO A 187 -30.80 -4.26 7.22
C PRO A 187 -30.99 -3.29 8.39
N GLU A 188 -32.24 -2.92 8.67
CA GLU A 188 -32.62 -2.36 9.96
C GLU A 188 -32.68 -3.53 10.95
N ASP A 189 -31.60 -3.69 11.72
CA ASP A 189 -31.36 -4.69 12.78
C ASP A 189 -31.13 -6.16 12.36
#